data_AF-A0A6M1MMS7-F1
#
_entry.id   AF-A0A6M1MMS7-F1
#
_cell.length_a   1.000
_cell.length_b   1.000
_cell.length_c   1.000
_cell.angle_alpha   90.00
_cell.angle_beta   90.00
_cell.angle_gamma   90.00
#
_symmetry.space_group_name_H-M   'P 1'
#
loop_
_entity.id
_entity.type
_entity.pdbx_description
1 polymer ?
#
loop_
_entity_poly.entity_id
_entity_poly.type
_entity_poly.pdbx_seq_one_letter_code
_entity_poly.pdbx_strand_id
1 'polypeptide(L)' 'MDRKEADPAAEPALPPAAPKPFGSEPCHDARVLTGGGSSARILLGDQVYALRITRAGKLILTK' A
#
# COMPACT_ATOMS: atom_id res chain seq x y z
N MET A 1 14.55 -23.14 -46.48
CA MET A 1 13.55 -22.08 -46.20
C MET A 1 12.38 -22.86 -45.64
N ASP A 2 12.18 -22.93 -44.33
CA ASP A 2 11.88 -21.81 -43.44
C ASP A 2 12.81 -21.73 -42.22
N ARG A 3 13.50 -20.59 -42.11
CA ARG A 3 13.86 -20.02 -40.82
C ARG A 3 12.72 -19.09 -40.46
N LYS A 4 11.98 -19.40 -39.40
CA LYS A 4 11.27 -18.40 -38.61
C LYS A 4 11.32 -18.90 -37.18
N GLU A 5 12.45 -18.63 -36.53
CA GLU A 5 12.61 -17.45 -35.68
C GLU A 5 11.99 -17.77 -34.32
N ALA A 6 12.89 -17.84 -33.34
CA ALA A 6 12.57 -17.97 -31.95
C ALA A 6 11.39 -17.07 -31.60
N ASP A 7 10.43 -17.62 -30.88
CA ASP A 7 9.49 -16.81 -30.14
C ASP A 7 9.99 -16.75 -28.69
N PRO A 8 10.80 -15.74 -28.32
CA PRO A 8 10.94 -15.34 -26.95
C PRO A 8 9.92 -14.23 -26.69
N ALA A 9 8.62 -14.52 -26.85
CA ALA A 9 7.62 -13.82 -26.05
C ALA A 9 7.71 -14.33 -24.61
N ALA A 10 8.86 -14.04 -23.98
CA ALA A 10 8.83 -13.71 -22.58
C ALA A 10 7.93 -12.47 -22.49
N GLU A 11 6.61 -12.68 -22.37
CA GLU A 11 5.76 -11.69 -21.74
C GLU A 11 6.44 -11.41 -20.40
N PRO A 12 6.99 -10.20 -20.15
CA PRO A 12 7.32 -9.87 -18.79
C PRO A 12 5.95 -9.78 -18.12
N ALA A 13 5.60 -10.83 -17.38
CA ALA A 13 4.51 -10.78 -16.43
C ALA A 13 4.78 -9.57 -15.54
N LEU A 14 4.05 -8.48 -15.83
CA LEU A 14 4.10 -7.25 -15.08
C LEU A 14 3.99 -7.63 -13.60
N PRO A 15 4.95 -7.26 -12.74
CA PRO A 15 4.83 -7.51 -11.31
C PRO A 15 3.52 -6.88 -10.82
N PRO A 16 2.80 -7.54 -9.89
CA PRO A 16 1.51 -7.07 -9.42
C PRO A 16 1.66 -5.64 -8.91
N ALA A 17 0.99 -4.72 -9.62
CA ALA A 17 0.83 -3.30 -9.33
C ALA A 17 1.70 -2.78 -8.16
N ALA A 18 2.93 -2.35 -8.48
CA ALA A 18 3.69 -1.52 -7.56
C ALA A 18 2.76 -0.38 -7.10
N PRO A 19 2.66 -0.10 -5.78
CA PRO A 19 1.83 0.99 -5.29
C PRO A 19 2.27 2.26 -6.02
N LYS A 20 1.31 2.94 -6.66
CA LYS A 20 1.55 4.20 -7.37
C LYS A 20 2.28 5.14 -6.41
N PRO A 21 3.39 5.77 -6.80
CA PRO A 21 4.10 6.68 -5.92
C PRO A 21 3.16 7.83 -5.54
N PHE A 22 2.72 7.84 -4.29
CA PHE A 22 2.01 8.96 -3.67
C PHE A 22 3.05 10.06 -3.40
N GLY A 23 3.57 10.69 -4.46
CA GLY A 23 4.64 11.68 -4.35
C GLY A 23 5.88 11.18 -3.59
N SER A 24 6.65 12.11 -3.04
CA SER A 24 7.84 11.83 -2.21
C SER A 24 7.50 11.45 -0.76
N GLU A 25 6.22 11.28 -0.42
CA GLU A 25 5.79 11.02 0.95
C GLU A 25 5.76 9.51 1.24
N PRO A 26 6.11 9.10 2.48
CA PRO A 26 6.02 7.71 2.88
C PRO A 26 4.56 7.23 2.86
N CYS A 27 4.29 6.25 2.00
CA CYS A 27 3.00 5.58 1.93
C CYS A 27 3.01 4.34 2.83
N HIS A 28 2.12 4.31 3.82
CA HIS A 28 1.94 3.17 4.72
C HIS A 28 0.52 2.61 4.60
N ASP A 29 0.38 1.29 4.60
CA ASP A 29 -0.94 0.65 4.64
C ASP A 29 -1.56 0.85 6.04
N ALA A 30 -2.77 1.40 6.05
CA ALA A 30 -3.57 1.58 7.26
C ALA A 30 -3.72 0.30 8.08
N ARG A 31 -3.90 -0.85 7.41
CA ARG A 31 -4.06 -2.16 8.05
C ARG A 31 -2.79 -2.65 8.72
N VAL A 32 -1.63 -2.27 8.17
CA VAL A 32 -0.33 -2.55 8.78
C VAL A 32 -0.14 -1.67 10.01
N LEU A 33 -0.50 -0.39 9.93
CA LEU A 33 -0.45 0.53 11.06
C LEU A 33 -1.39 0.11 12.21
N THR A 34 -2.53 -0.51 11.91
CA THR A 34 -3.48 -1.03 12.92
C THR A 34 -3.21 -2.46 13.38
N GLY A 35 -2.16 -3.11 12.89
CA GLY A 35 -1.85 -4.50 13.23
C GLY A 35 -2.95 -5.49 12.82
N GLY A 36 -3.66 -5.22 11.73
CA GLY A 36 -4.80 -6.02 11.25
C GLY A 36 -6.15 -5.65 11.88
N GLY A 37 -6.17 -4.72 12.83
CA GLY A 37 -7.39 -4.18 13.43
C GLY A 37 -8.01 -3.02 12.63
N SER A 38 -9.07 -2.42 13.19
CA SER A 38 -9.66 -1.18 12.65
C SER A 38 -9.20 0.08 13.39
N SER A 39 -8.37 -0.06 14.43
CA SER A 39 -7.86 1.05 15.23
C SER A 39 -6.42 0.83 15.68
N ALA A 40 -5.61 1.88 15.70
CA ALA A 40 -4.24 1.91 16.20
C ALA A 40 -4.04 3.10 17.14
N ARG A 41 -3.01 3.03 17.99
CA ARG A 41 -2.50 4.22 18.69
C ARG A 41 -1.18 4.64 18.08
N ILE A 42 -1.06 5.92 17.77
CA ILE A 42 0.13 6.54 17.21
C ILE A 42 0.65 7.55 18.22
N LEU A 43 1.89 7.37 18.63
CA LEU A 43 2.59 8.36 19.45
C LEU A 43 3.17 9.43 18.54
N LEU A 44 2.82 10.68 18.79
CA LEU A 44 3.39 11.84 18.13
C LEU A 44 3.82 12.85 19.20
N GLY A 45 5.13 12.85 19.51
CA GLY A 45 5.67 13.54 20.67
C GLY A 45 5.16 12.87 21.96
N ASP A 46 4.50 13.66 22.81
CA ASP A 46 3.91 13.20 24.08
C ASP A 46 2.42 12.84 23.95
N GLN A 47 1.83 13.02 22.77
CA GLN A 47 0.41 12.82 22.53
C GLN A 47 0.15 11.48 21.88
N VAL A 48 -0.86 10.78 22.40
CA VAL A 48 -1.36 9.53 21.85
C VAL A 48 -2.54 9.85 20.94
N TYR A 49 -2.38 9.63 19.65
CA TYR A 49 -3.47 9.75 18.68
C TYR A 49 -4.07 8.37 18.43
N ALA A 50 -5.39 8.29 18.31
CA ALA A 50 -6.08 7.11 17.83
C ALA A 50 -6.31 7.21 16.32
N LEU A 51 -5.66 6.34 15.55
CA LEU A 51 -5.95 6.12 14.14
C LEU A 51 -7.11 5.12 14.04
N ARG A 52 -8.15 5.40 13.26
CA ARG A 52 -9.26 4.49 13.02
C ARG A 52 -9.63 4.40 11.54
N ILE A 53 -9.83 3.17 11.07
CA ILE A 53 -10.40 2.86 9.75
C ILE A 53 -11.92 2.82 9.90
N THR A 54 -12.62 3.73 9.23
CA THR A 54 -14.09 3.77 9.21
C THR A 54 -14.65 2.70 8.27
N ARG A 55 -15.92 2.34 8.46
CA ARG A 55 -16.64 1.43 7.55
C ARG A 55 -16.73 1.96 6.12
N ALA A 56 -16.64 3.27 5.93
CA ALA A 56 -16.60 3.93 4.62
C ALA A 56 -15.21 3.89 3.95
N GLY A 57 -14.22 3.23 4.57
CA GLY A 57 -12.86 3.15 4.05
C GLY A 57 -12.02 4.41 4.25
N LYS A 58 -12.51 5.40 5.01
CA LYS A 58 -11.75 6.60 5.38
C LYS A 58 -10.96 6.35 6.66
N LEU A 59 -9.73 6.89 6.72
CA LEU A 59 -8.96 6.95 7.95
C LEU A 59 -9.32 8.23 8.72
N ILE A 60 -9.46 8.12 10.02
CA ILE A 60 -9.64 9.26 10.94
C ILE A 60 -8.56 9.18 11.99
N LEU A 61 -7.91 10.31 12.26
CA LEU A 61 -7.00 10.48 13.39
C LEU A 61 -7.69 11.35 14.43
N THR A 62 -7.85 10.84 15.64
CA THR A 62 -8.35 11.59 16.80
C THR A 62 -7.26 11.70 17.84
N LYS A 63 -7.24 12.81 18.59
CA LYS A 63 -6.43 12.94 19.79
C LYS A 63 -7.09 12.17 20.95
#